data_AF-A0A246RIJ4-F1
#
_entry.id   AF-A0A246RIJ4-F1
#
_cell.length_a   1.000
_cell.length_b   1.000
_cell.length_c   1.000
_cell.angle_alpha   90.00
_cell.angle_beta   90.00
_cell.angle_gamma   90.00
#
_symmetry.space_group_name_H-M   'P 1'
#
loop_
_entity.id
_entity.type
_entity.pdbx_description
1 polymer ?
#
loop_
_entity_poly.entity_id
_entity_poly.type
_entity_poly.pdbx_seq_one_letter_code
_entity_poly.pdbx_strand_id
1 'polypeptide(L)'
;MTGPQLFVDAWDPSYGASFEATPGGPVAPSSTQVDTDVELPAVDWRAIGPRAGVAAPHVVLLVDGVRRIDASVWTAEEDGASYPGIAASYAAGVVRCDLERGAAELAGARVGRGLFTASPSAQEVTCGQVRYPVHRVGGSGELSKLPAAVQAPLTALEVAVSDAARTDGDLLVVDGPLRARRQLPRTLGYIKTQHSQYLDARLTAVVTGLGSGQRSPVFRLGTAWGGWSWYLRLPVAVGAPWAGIVRLECSPDLEPQDAIALADLSLVTLPRFASSPYKDPRAPQNLVPIAGLERRLRGMLGDARLLHRALTMASRSGGIR
;
A
#
# COMPACT_ATOMS: atom_id res chain seq x y z
N MET A 1 3.94 -40.65 -6.81
CA MET A 1 3.67 -39.29 -7.31
C MET A 1 2.41 -38.78 -6.63
N THR A 2 2.53 -37.89 -5.66
CA THR A 2 1.38 -37.21 -5.06
C THR A 2 0.88 -36.15 -6.05
N GLY A 3 -0.39 -36.21 -6.43
CA GLY A 3 -1.02 -35.21 -7.28
C GLY A 3 -1.04 -33.82 -6.62
N PRO A 4 -1.35 -32.76 -7.37
CA PRO A 4 -1.45 -31.41 -6.83
C PRO A 4 -2.52 -31.35 -5.73
N GLN A 5 -2.21 -30.64 -4.65
CA GLN A 5 -3.16 -30.38 -3.57
C GLN A 5 -4.05 -29.18 -3.92
N LEU A 6 -5.35 -29.32 -3.73
CA LEU A 6 -6.33 -28.25 -3.92
C LEU A 6 -6.53 -27.47 -2.61
N PHE A 7 -6.52 -26.15 -2.69
CA PHE A 7 -6.81 -25.25 -1.59
C PHE A 7 -7.90 -24.25 -1.98
N VAL A 8 -8.71 -23.85 -1.01
CA VAL A 8 -9.68 -22.76 -1.15
C VAL A 8 -9.17 -21.57 -0.33
N ASP A 9 -9.02 -20.41 -0.96
CA ASP A 9 -8.61 -19.19 -0.27
C ASP A 9 -9.80 -18.61 0.52
N ALA A 10 -9.52 -18.06 1.70
CA ALA A 10 -10.52 -17.34 2.51
C ALA A 10 -10.68 -15.88 2.05
N TRP A 11 -9.72 -15.39 1.27
CA TRP A 11 -9.76 -14.07 0.63
C TRP A 11 -10.91 -14.01 -0.40
N ASP A 12 -11.70 -12.93 -0.33
CA ASP A 12 -12.78 -12.70 -1.30
C ASP A 12 -12.21 -12.42 -2.71
N PRO A 13 -12.54 -13.23 -3.72
CA PRO A 13 -11.98 -13.13 -5.06
C PRO A 13 -12.30 -11.81 -5.77
N SER A 14 -13.30 -11.04 -5.31
CA SER A 14 -13.60 -9.71 -5.86
C SER A 14 -12.50 -8.67 -5.57
N TYR A 15 -11.62 -8.93 -4.60
CA TYR A 15 -10.48 -8.09 -4.26
C TYR A 15 -9.16 -8.58 -4.89
N GLY A 16 -9.23 -9.47 -5.89
CA GLY A 16 -8.06 -10.11 -6.50
C GLY A 16 -7.61 -11.34 -5.72
N ALA A 17 -6.35 -11.74 -5.90
CA ALA A 17 -5.75 -12.87 -5.20
C ALA A 17 -4.56 -12.41 -4.34
N SER A 18 -4.30 -13.10 -3.22
CA SER A 18 -3.10 -12.89 -2.39
C SER A 18 -1.79 -13.01 -3.20
N PHE A 19 -1.83 -13.86 -4.23
CA PHE A 19 -0.79 -14.05 -5.23
C PHE A 19 -1.43 -13.98 -6.63
N GLU A 20 -1.05 -13.01 -7.45
CA GLU A 20 -1.52 -12.92 -8.83
C GLU A 20 -0.50 -13.57 -9.77
N ALA A 21 -0.92 -14.64 -10.45
CA ALA A 21 -0.13 -15.24 -11.52
C ALA A 21 -0.25 -14.38 -12.79
N THR A 22 0.88 -13.96 -13.35
CA THR A 22 0.96 -13.30 -14.66
C THR A 22 0.47 -14.25 -15.77
N PRO A 23 -0.10 -13.76 -16.89
CA PRO A 23 -0.50 -14.63 -18.00
C PRO A 23 0.69 -15.47 -18.51
N GLY A 24 0.67 -16.79 -18.29
CA GLY A 24 1.75 -17.70 -18.72
C GLY A 24 2.08 -18.89 -17.81
N GLY A 25 1.48 -19.00 -16.62
CA GLY A 25 1.80 -20.07 -15.64
C GLY A 25 2.73 -19.58 -14.51
N PRO A 26 3.33 -20.47 -13.70
CA PRO A 26 4.29 -20.08 -12.66
C PRO A 26 5.40 -19.24 -13.29
N VAL A 27 5.52 -18.01 -12.82
CA VAL A 27 6.37 -16.97 -13.40
C VAL A 27 7.84 -17.41 -13.30
N ALA A 28 8.58 -17.35 -14.41
CA ALA A 28 10.04 -17.40 -14.33
C ALA A 28 10.52 -16.25 -13.43
N PRO A 29 11.49 -16.47 -12.51
CA PRO A 29 11.92 -15.43 -11.58
C PRO A 29 12.19 -14.13 -12.32
N SER A 30 11.67 -13.01 -11.79
CA SER A 30 11.85 -11.70 -12.42
C SER A 30 13.34 -11.48 -12.73
N SER A 31 13.69 -10.79 -13.82
CA SER A 31 15.08 -10.43 -14.16
C SER A 31 15.78 -9.50 -13.15
N THR A 32 15.15 -9.26 -12.01
CA THR A 32 15.67 -8.51 -10.87
C THR A 32 16.78 -9.31 -10.21
N GLN A 33 17.96 -8.71 -10.05
CA GLN A 33 18.98 -9.28 -9.16
C GLN A 33 18.44 -9.30 -7.73
N VAL A 34 18.40 -10.48 -7.11
CA VAL A 34 18.00 -10.65 -5.72
C VAL A 34 19.18 -11.25 -4.99
N ASP A 35 19.64 -10.58 -3.94
CA ASP A 35 20.64 -11.10 -3.03
C ASP A 35 19.93 -11.74 -1.84
N THR A 36 20.01 -13.06 -1.76
CA THR A 36 19.31 -13.88 -0.76
C THR A 36 20.23 -14.38 0.35
N ASP A 37 21.53 -14.08 0.28
CA ASP A 37 22.54 -14.56 1.22
C ASP A 37 22.76 -13.61 2.42
N VAL A 38 21.89 -12.61 2.59
CA VAL A 38 22.05 -11.48 3.51
C VAL A 38 21.98 -11.89 4.99
N GLU A 39 20.86 -12.45 5.45
CA GLU A 39 20.71 -12.87 6.85
C GLU A 39 21.14 -14.31 7.08
N LEU A 40 20.86 -15.18 6.11
CA LEU A 40 21.31 -16.56 6.07
C LEU A 40 21.76 -16.88 4.65
N PRO A 41 22.79 -17.73 4.46
CA PRO A 41 23.08 -18.30 3.15
C PRO A 41 21.82 -18.93 2.55
N ALA A 42 21.59 -18.75 1.24
CA ALA A 42 20.44 -19.29 0.52
C ALA A 42 20.29 -20.81 0.72
N VAL A 43 21.42 -21.50 0.94
CA VAL A 43 21.44 -22.93 1.23
C VAL A 43 20.92 -23.31 2.62
N ASP A 44 20.90 -22.36 3.57
CA ASP A 44 20.48 -22.55 4.96
C ASP A 44 19.16 -21.84 5.29
N TRP A 45 18.48 -21.29 4.27
CA TRP A 45 17.20 -20.62 4.42
C TRP A 45 16.18 -21.52 5.13
N ARG A 46 15.60 -20.96 6.18
CA ARG A 46 14.60 -21.62 7.02
C ARG A 46 13.69 -20.57 7.64
N ALA A 47 12.55 -21.03 8.15
CA ALA A 47 11.65 -20.18 8.92
C ALA A 47 12.34 -19.65 10.18
N ILE A 48 12.17 -18.36 10.44
CA ILE A 48 12.70 -17.67 11.62
C ILE A 48 11.52 -17.30 12.52
N GLY A 49 11.57 -17.72 13.78
CA GLY A 49 10.60 -17.36 14.81
C GLY A 49 11.02 -16.14 15.63
N PRO A 50 10.19 -15.70 16.58
CA PRO A 50 10.51 -14.58 17.47
C PRO A 50 11.82 -14.82 18.24
N ARG A 51 12.70 -13.82 18.25
CA ARG A 51 13.93 -13.87 19.05
C ARG A 51 13.64 -13.47 20.50
N ALA A 52 14.33 -14.12 21.44
CA ALA A 52 14.24 -13.78 22.85
C ALA A 52 14.70 -12.33 23.09
N GLY A 53 14.00 -11.61 23.96
CA GLY A 53 14.33 -10.23 24.31
C GLY A 53 13.83 -9.16 23.32
N VAL A 54 13.27 -9.54 22.17
CA VAL A 54 12.64 -8.57 21.26
C VAL A 54 11.21 -8.28 21.72
N ALA A 55 10.94 -7.03 22.07
CA ALA A 55 9.62 -6.55 22.46
C ALA A 55 9.02 -5.66 21.36
N ALA A 56 7.69 -5.70 21.23
CA ALA A 56 6.98 -4.78 20.34
C ALA A 56 7.11 -3.34 20.86
N PRO A 57 7.11 -2.33 19.97
CA PRO A 57 7.15 -0.93 20.38
C PRO A 57 5.84 -0.55 21.10
N HIS A 58 5.90 0.39 22.03
CA HIS A 58 4.69 0.91 22.70
C HIS A 58 3.73 1.57 21.71
N VAL A 59 4.26 2.15 20.63
CA VAL A 59 3.49 2.92 19.65
C VAL A 59 3.74 2.39 18.25
N VAL A 60 2.66 2.07 17.55
CA VAL A 60 2.67 1.74 16.11
C VAL A 60 1.80 2.75 15.38
N LEU A 61 2.34 3.36 14.34
CA LEU A 61 1.61 4.27 13.45
C LEU A 61 1.30 3.53 12.16
N LEU A 62 0.03 3.41 11.80
CA LEU A 62 -0.40 2.79 10.54
C LEU A 62 -0.92 3.86 9.59
N VAL A 63 -0.33 3.94 8.40
CA VAL A 63 -0.62 4.94 7.37
C VAL A 63 -1.26 4.26 6.18
N ASP A 64 -2.33 4.87 5.69
CA ASP A 64 -2.96 4.45 4.45
C ASP A 64 -3.63 5.66 3.76
N GLY A 65 -3.94 5.48 2.48
CA GLY A 65 -4.55 6.46 1.62
C GLY A 65 -5.61 5.87 0.70
N VAL A 66 -6.68 6.64 0.49
CA VAL A 66 -7.77 6.27 -0.41
C VAL A 66 -7.94 7.33 -1.49
N ARG A 67 -8.42 6.92 -2.66
CA ARG A 67 -8.77 7.82 -3.75
C ARG A 67 -10.07 7.41 -4.42
N ARG A 68 -10.74 8.38 -5.03
CA ARG A 68 -11.93 8.20 -5.85
C ARG A 68 -11.88 9.19 -7.02
N ILE A 69 -12.22 8.72 -8.21
CA ILE A 69 -12.52 9.59 -9.35
C ILE A 69 -13.96 10.07 -9.17
N ASP A 70 -14.14 11.39 -9.06
CA ASP A 70 -15.45 12.00 -8.87
C ASP A 70 -16.15 12.24 -10.22
N ALA A 71 -15.38 12.58 -11.27
CA ALA A 71 -15.87 12.70 -12.63
C ALA A 71 -14.74 12.56 -13.67
N SER A 72 -15.06 12.06 -14.86
CA SER A 72 -14.26 12.26 -16.07
C SER A 72 -14.69 13.56 -16.73
N VAL A 73 -13.71 14.34 -17.21
CA VAL A 73 -13.95 15.64 -17.84
C VAL A 73 -13.17 15.76 -19.14
N TRP A 74 -13.53 16.73 -19.97
CA TRP A 74 -12.82 17.09 -21.19
C TRP A 74 -12.67 18.60 -21.24
N THR A 75 -11.51 19.08 -21.65
CA THR A 75 -11.31 20.49 -22.02
C THR A 75 -11.47 20.64 -23.53
N ALA A 76 -11.94 21.80 -23.97
CA ALA A 76 -11.92 22.20 -25.37
C ALA A 76 -11.05 23.46 -25.45
N GLU A 77 -10.04 23.42 -26.30
CA GLU A 77 -9.13 24.53 -26.54
C GLU A 77 -9.61 25.38 -27.73
N GLU A 78 -9.12 26.61 -27.83
CA GLU A 78 -9.47 27.53 -28.92
C GLU A 78 -9.02 27.04 -30.31
N ASP A 79 -7.95 26.25 -30.35
CA ASP A 79 -7.43 25.63 -31.59
C ASP A 79 -8.22 24.37 -32.01
N GLY A 80 -9.28 24.02 -31.27
CA GLY A 80 -10.10 22.84 -31.49
C GLY A 80 -9.53 21.55 -30.90
N ALA A 81 -8.36 21.59 -30.25
CA ALA A 81 -7.86 20.46 -29.49
C ALA A 81 -8.75 20.17 -28.28
N SER A 82 -8.72 18.91 -27.82
CA SER A 82 -9.45 18.49 -26.64
C SER A 82 -8.61 17.54 -25.80
N TYR A 83 -8.57 17.80 -24.50
CA TYR A 83 -7.79 16.99 -23.57
C TYR A 83 -8.73 16.30 -22.58
N PRO A 84 -8.57 14.98 -22.38
CA PRO A 84 -9.26 14.30 -21.29
C PRO A 84 -8.70 14.76 -19.94
N GLY A 85 -9.53 14.64 -18.92
CA GLY A 85 -9.17 14.92 -17.54
C GLY A 85 -9.98 14.09 -16.56
N ILE A 86 -9.53 14.04 -15.31
CA ILE A 86 -10.30 13.50 -14.19
C ILE A 86 -10.33 14.51 -13.05
N ALA A 87 -11.50 14.70 -12.45
CA ALA A 87 -11.65 15.31 -11.14
C ALA A 87 -11.60 14.19 -10.10
N ALA A 88 -10.67 14.27 -9.15
CA ALA A 88 -10.48 13.21 -8.15
C ALA A 88 -10.40 13.78 -6.73
N SER A 89 -10.96 13.00 -5.80
CA SER A 89 -10.82 13.18 -4.36
C SER A 89 -9.90 12.11 -3.81
N TYR A 90 -9.00 12.51 -2.92
CA TYR A 90 -8.10 11.59 -2.25
C TYR A 90 -7.91 11.99 -0.79
N ALA A 91 -7.61 11.04 0.08
CA ALA A 91 -7.39 11.30 1.49
C ALA A 91 -6.33 10.36 2.03
N ALA A 92 -5.55 10.85 2.98
CA ALA A 92 -4.56 10.07 3.70
C ALA A 92 -4.74 10.29 5.20
N GLY A 93 -4.41 9.28 5.99
CA GLY A 93 -4.43 9.42 7.43
C GLY A 93 -3.51 8.44 8.13
N VAL A 94 -3.45 8.60 9.45
CA VAL A 94 -2.61 7.82 10.35
C VAL A 94 -3.44 7.39 11.53
N VAL A 95 -3.41 6.09 11.84
CA VAL A 95 -3.91 5.56 13.10
C VAL A 95 -2.72 5.35 14.03
N ARG A 96 -2.81 5.89 15.24
CA ARG A 96 -1.88 5.62 16.33
C ARG A 96 -2.43 4.46 17.16
N CYS A 97 -1.67 3.38 17.24
CA CYS A 97 -1.93 2.25 18.11
C CYS A 97 -0.99 2.31 19.30
N ASP A 98 -1.55 2.56 20.48
CA ASP A 98 -0.87 2.43 21.76
C ASP A 98 -1.05 1.00 22.25
N LEU A 99 0.03 0.21 22.17
CA LEU A 99 0.02 -1.21 22.50
C LEU A 99 -0.01 -1.48 24.00
N GLU A 100 0.43 -0.53 24.82
CA GLU A 100 0.40 -0.64 26.28
C GLU A 100 -1.02 -0.41 26.80
N ARG A 101 -1.71 0.59 26.26
CA ARG A 101 -3.11 0.91 26.60
C ARG A 101 -4.11 0.06 25.83
N GLY A 102 -3.68 -0.66 24.80
CA GLY A 102 -4.56 -1.43 23.92
C GLY A 102 -5.54 -0.53 23.14
N ALA A 103 -5.12 0.69 22.79
CA ALA A 103 -5.97 1.70 22.17
C ALA A 103 -5.52 2.00 20.73
N ALA A 104 -6.49 2.29 19.85
CA ALA A 104 -6.24 2.77 18.50
C ALA A 104 -7.06 4.03 18.22
N GLU A 105 -6.40 5.10 17.80
CA GLU A 105 -7.04 6.41 17.55
C GLU A 105 -6.55 7.05 16.26
N LEU A 106 -7.39 7.89 15.66
CA LEU A 106 -7.00 8.65 14.47
C LEU A 106 -6.06 9.77 14.91
N ALA A 107 -4.76 9.63 14.62
CA ALA A 107 -3.76 10.65 14.93
C ALA A 107 -3.86 11.85 13.98
N GLY A 108 -4.25 11.61 12.72
CA GLY A 108 -4.46 12.67 11.74
C GLY A 108 -5.07 12.14 10.46
N ALA A 109 -5.83 12.99 9.76
CA ALA A 109 -6.31 12.72 8.42
C ALA A 109 -6.46 14.02 7.64
N ARG A 110 -6.16 13.97 6.35
CA ARG A 110 -6.32 15.10 5.43
C ARG A 110 -6.98 14.63 4.15
N VAL A 111 -7.71 15.55 3.52
CA VAL A 111 -8.37 15.34 2.23
C VAL A 111 -7.78 16.31 1.23
N GLY A 112 -7.44 15.81 0.05
CA GLY A 112 -7.05 16.58 -1.12
C GLY A 112 -8.01 16.35 -2.28
N ARG A 113 -7.96 17.26 -3.24
CA ARG A 113 -8.71 17.19 -4.50
C ARG A 113 -7.84 17.70 -5.63
N GLY A 114 -8.15 17.29 -6.84
CA GLY A 114 -7.42 17.76 -8.02
C GLY A 114 -8.16 17.53 -9.31
N LEU A 115 -7.96 18.44 -10.26
CA LEU A 115 -8.26 18.27 -11.67
C LEU A 115 -6.98 17.83 -12.38
N PHE A 116 -6.93 16.59 -12.87
CA PHE A 116 -5.77 16.01 -13.54
C PHE A 116 -6.01 16.00 -15.04
N THR A 117 -5.23 16.76 -15.80
CA THR A 117 -5.35 16.87 -17.26
C THR A 117 -4.04 17.37 -17.89
N ALA A 118 -3.83 17.12 -19.18
CA ALA A 118 -2.72 17.69 -19.94
C ALA A 118 -3.07 19.04 -20.60
N SER A 119 -4.32 19.53 -20.44
CA SER A 119 -4.72 20.81 -21.00
C SER A 119 -3.84 21.96 -20.50
N PRO A 120 -3.29 22.79 -21.42
CA PRO A 120 -2.46 23.93 -21.05
C PRO A 120 -3.29 25.03 -20.38
N SER A 121 -4.53 25.24 -20.86
CA SER A 121 -5.44 26.30 -20.42
C SER A 121 -6.30 25.93 -19.20
N ALA A 122 -6.29 24.67 -18.75
CA ALA A 122 -7.09 24.22 -17.62
C ALA A 122 -6.90 25.11 -16.39
N GLN A 123 -8.03 25.46 -15.78
CA GLN A 123 -8.11 26.25 -14.56
C GLN A 123 -8.74 25.43 -13.42
N GLU A 124 -8.56 25.89 -12.19
CA GLU A 124 -9.17 25.27 -11.02
C GLU A 124 -10.70 25.26 -11.17
N VAL A 125 -11.33 24.12 -10.88
CA VAL A 125 -12.79 24.03 -10.83
C VAL A 125 -13.27 24.29 -9.41
N THR A 126 -14.10 25.33 -9.25
CA THR A 126 -14.77 25.63 -7.99
C THR A 126 -16.23 25.19 -8.03
N CYS A 127 -16.60 24.33 -7.10
CA CYS A 127 -17.93 23.74 -6.91
C CYS A 127 -18.46 24.14 -5.53
N GLY A 128 -18.98 25.37 -5.41
CA GLY A 128 -19.37 25.94 -4.12
C GLY A 128 -18.14 26.11 -3.20
N GLN A 129 -18.10 25.38 -2.08
CA GLN A 129 -16.94 25.38 -1.18
C GLN A 129 -15.84 24.37 -1.57
N VAL A 130 -16.11 23.51 -2.57
CA VAL A 130 -15.18 22.47 -3.01
C VAL A 130 -14.33 23.00 -4.15
N ARG A 131 -13.02 22.79 -4.10
CA ARG A 131 -12.07 23.19 -5.14
C ARG A 131 -11.32 21.99 -5.68
N TYR A 132 -11.10 21.98 -6.99
CA TYR A 132 -10.29 21.00 -7.70
C TYR A 132 -9.11 21.74 -8.38
N PRO A 133 -8.00 21.96 -7.66
CA PRO A 133 -6.83 22.62 -8.22
C PRO A 133 -6.25 21.79 -9.37
N VAL A 134 -5.62 22.46 -10.33
CA VAL A 134 -5.09 21.79 -11.53
C VAL A 134 -3.77 21.09 -11.21
N HIS A 135 -3.72 19.80 -11.53
CA HIS A 135 -2.51 18.99 -11.60
C HIS A 135 -2.23 18.65 -13.06
N ARG A 136 -1.31 19.40 -13.67
CA ARG A 136 -0.95 19.18 -15.09
C ARG A 136 -0.19 17.87 -15.25
N VAL A 137 -0.71 17.00 -16.12
CA VAL A 137 -0.09 15.72 -16.49
C VAL A 137 0.74 15.93 -17.75
N GLY A 138 1.95 15.37 -17.79
CA GLY A 138 2.82 15.46 -18.96
C GLY A 138 2.32 14.64 -20.16
N GLY A 139 2.82 14.96 -21.36
CA GLY A 139 2.43 14.31 -22.61
C GLY A 139 1.04 14.73 -23.10
N SER A 140 0.41 13.90 -23.94
CA SER A 140 -0.94 14.17 -24.48
C SER A 140 -2.08 13.93 -23.48
N GLY A 141 -1.76 13.47 -22.26
CA GLY A 141 -2.76 13.22 -21.22
C GLY A 141 -3.63 11.99 -21.49
N GLU A 142 -3.08 10.90 -22.05
CA GLU A 142 -3.81 9.66 -22.31
C GLU A 142 -4.76 9.26 -21.16
N LEU A 143 -6.03 9.04 -21.48
CA LEU A 143 -7.10 8.77 -20.51
C LEU A 143 -6.76 7.60 -19.56
N SER A 144 -6.08 6.58 -20.07
CA SER A 144 -5.64 5.40 -19.30
C SER A 144 -4.59 5.71 -18.22
N LYS A 145 -3.81 6.79 -18.39
CA LYS A 145 -2.73 7.21 -17.47
C LYS A 145 -3.22 8.17 -16.38
N LEU A 146 -4.36 8.83 -16.59
CA LEU A 146 -4.89 9.83 -15.64
C LEU A 146 -5.16 9.26 -14.23
N PRO A 147 -5.76 8.07 -14.05
CA PRO A 147 -5.95 7.51 -12.70
C PRO A 147 -4.65 7.34 -11.91
N ALA A 148 -3.54 7.03 -12.58
CA ALA A 148 -2.23 6.91 -11.94
C ALA A 148 -1.63 8.27 -11.53
N ALA A 149 -2.02 9.37 -12.19
CA ALA A 149 -1.54 10.71 -11.86
C ALA A 149 -1.98 11.17 -10.46
N VAL A 150 -3.07 10.61 -9.92
CA VAL A 150 -3.54 10.87 -8.54
C VAL A 150 -2.56 10.32 -7.49
N GLN A 151 -1.71 9.35 -7.85
CA GLN A 151 -0.84 8.66 -6.90
C GLN A 151 0.21 9.59 -6.29
N ALA A 152 0.80 10.50 -7.06
CA ALA A 152 1.83 11.41 -6.57
C ALA A 152 1.31 12.35 -5.46
N PRO A 153 0.22 13.12 -5.65
CA PRO A 153 -0.31 13.97 -4.58
C PRO A 153 -0.88 13.18 -3.40
N LEU A 154 -1.44 11.98 -3.62
CA LEU A 154 -1.84 11.10 -2.52
C LEU A 154 -0.61 10.67 -1.69
N THR A 155 0.48 10.26 -2.35
CA THR A 155 1.73 9.86 -1.68
C THR A 155 2.31 11.02 -0.88
N ALA A 156 2.28 12.25 -1.41
CA ALA A 156 2.71 13.45 -0.70
C ALA A 156 1.83 13.75 0.52
N LEU A 157 0.51 13.56 0.40
CA LEU A 157 -0.42 13.74 1.51
C LEU A 157 -0.18 12.72 2.63
N GLU A 158 0.03 11.45 2.27
CA GLU A 158 0.41 10.36 3.18
C GLU A 158 1.73 10.65 3.91
N VAL A 159 2.76 11.17 3.23
CA VAL A 159 4.02 11.62 3.87
C VAL A 159 3.73 12.74 4.87
N ALA A 160 3.00 13.77 4.47
CA ALA A 160 2.73 14.92 5.33
C ALA A 160 1.94 14.55 6.60
N VAL A 161 0.99 13.61 6.51
CA VAL A 161 0.24 13.15 7.71
C VAL A 161 1.07 12.20 8.57
N SER A 162 1.94 11.37 7.97
CA SER A 162 2.82 10.48 8.73
C SER A 162 3.86 11.25 9.51
N ASP A 163 4.50 12.25 8.91
CA ASP A 163 5.54 13.06 9.54
C ASP A 163 4.99 13.83 10.74
N ALA A 164 3.78 14.37 10.62
CA ALA A 164 3.11 15.09 11.70
C ALA A 164 2.71 14.18 12.89
N ALA A 165 2.61 12.87 12.69
CA ALA A 165 2.18 11.91 13.70
C ALA A 165 3.35 11.18 14.40
N ARG A 166 4.60 11.37 13.92
CA ARG A 166 5.78 10.68 14.45
C ARG A 166 6.02 11.04 15.92
N THR A 167 6.47 10.05 16.69
CA THR A 167 6.97 10.20 18.05
C THR A 167 8.23 9.39 18.25
N ASP A 168 9.03 9.73 19.27
CA ASP A 168 10.22 8.95 19.60
C ASP A 168 9.85 7.50 19.94
N GLY A 169 10.63 6.55 19.41
CA GLY A 169 10.44 5.12 19.64
C GLY A 169 9.25 4.47 18.93
N ASP A 170 8.53 5.19 18.06
CA ASP A 170 7.44 4.62 17.24
C ASP A 170 7.94 3.62 16.18
N LEU A 171 7.01 2.79 15.68
CA LEU A 171 7.16 2.05 14.43
C LEU A 171 6.11 2.54 13.42
N LEU A 172 6.56 3.03 12.28
CA LEU A 172 5.69 3.45 11.19
C LEU A 172 5.47 2.29 10.20
N VAL A 173 4.21 1.95 9.95
CA VAL A 173 3.80 0.92 8.98
C VAL A 173 2.98 1.60 7.89
N VAL A 174 3.48 1.53 6.66
CA VAL A 174 2.87 2.13 5.48
C VAL A 174 2.20 1.04 4.66
N ASP A 175 0.92 1.20 4.33
CA ASP A 175 0.27 0.27 3.38
C ASP A 175 0.84 0.45 1.97
N GLY A 176 1.47 -0.59 1.45
CA GLY A 176 2.19 -0.60 0.19
C GLY A 176 3.70 -0.31 0.29
N PRO A 177 4.38 -0.22 -0.87
CA PRO A 177 5.82 0.03 -0.92
C PRO A 177 6.20 1.40 -0.36
N LEU A 178 7.40 1.53 0.22
CA LEU A 178 7.85 2.76 0.90
C LEU A 178 7.95 3.97 -0.04
N ARG A 179 8.23 3.75 -1.33
CA ARG A 179 8.39 4.82 -2.34
C ARG A 179 9.23 6.00 -1.80
N ALA A 180 8.62 7.17 -1.60
CA ALA A 180 9.29 8.39 -1.13
C ALA A 180 9.63 8.41 0.37
N ARG A 181 9.26 7.39 1.15
CA ARG A 181 9.44 7.30 2.62
C ARG A 181 10.67 6.53 3.07
N ARG A 182 11.60 6.23 2.16
CA ARG A 182 12.80 5.42 2.45
C ARG A 182 13.73 6.08 3.46
N GLN A 183 13.75 7.40 3.51
CA GLN A 183 14.61 8.13 4.44
C GLN A 183 14.05 8.19 5.87
N LEU A 184 12.82 7.70 6.10
CA LEU A 184 12.21 7.75 7.43
C LEU A 184 12.72 6.60 8.31
N PRO A 185 13.27 6.88 9.50
CA PRO A 185 13.72 5.85 10.42
C PRO A 185 12.53 5.01 10.91
N ARG A 186 12.79 3.75 11.31
CA ARG A 186 11.77 2.86 11.91
C ARG A 186 10.48 2.74 11.07
N THR A 187 10.66 2.58 9.75
CA THR A 187 9.54 2.54 8.81
C THR A 187 9.52 1.23 8.04
N LEU A 188 8.34 0.62 7.96
CA LEU A 188 8.05 -0.59 7.20
C LEU A 188 7.07 -0.30 6.08
N GLY A 189 7.39 -0.71 4.86
CA GLY A 189 6.41 -0.88 3.80
C GLY A 189 5.71 -2.23 3.98
N TYR A 190 4.40 -2.25 3.88
CA TYR A 190 3.56 -3.41 4.12
C TYR A 190 2.84 -3.82 2.84
N ILE A 191 3.31 -4.88 2.18
CA ILE A 191 2.82 -5.31 0.87
C ILE A 191 1.97 -6.58 1.02
N LYS A 192 0.67 -6.42 0.79
CA LYS A 192 -0.36 -7.46 0.90
C LYS A 192 -0.42 -8.40 -0.30
N THR A 193 -0.20 -7.86 -1.51
CA THR A 193 -0.35 -8.60 -2.77
C THR A 193 1.00 -8.82 -3.44
N GLN A 194 1.26 -10.06 -3.84
CA GLN A 194 2.48 -10.43 -4.56
C GLN A 194 2.18 -10.51 -6.07
N HIS A 195 2.70 -9.55 -6.84
CA HIS A 195 2.59 -9.53 -8.31
C HIS A 195 3.89 -9.98 -9.00
N SER A 196 4.94 -10.29 -8.24
CA SER A 196 6.25 -10.63 -8.78
C SER A 196 6.89 -11.75 -7.97
N GLN A 197 7.39 -12.76 -8.67
CA GLN A 197 8.15 -13.85 -8.09
C GLN A 197 9.64 -13.47 -8.11
N TYR A 198 10.15 -13.06 -6.94
CA TYR A 198 11.55 -12.66 -6.75
C TYR A 198 12.46 -13.85 -6.40
N LEU A 199 11.89 -14.86 -5.74
CA LEU A 199 12.61 -15.99 -5.20
C LEU A 199 12.49 -17.19 -6.13
N ASP A 200 13.54 -18.01 -6.19
CA ASP A 200 13.47 -19.31 -6.86
C ASP A 200 12.49 -20.27 -6.16
N ALA A 201 12.24 -21.43 -6.77
CA ALA A 201 11.29 -22.42 -6.25
C ALA A 201 11.67 -22.95 -4.85
N ARG A 202 12.96 -23.09 -4.55
CA ARG A 202 13.46 -23.61 -3.26
C ARG A 202 13.16 -22.61 -2.15
N LEU A 203 13.50 -21.35 -2.37
CA LEU A 203 13.26 -20.28 -1.39
C LEU A 203 11.77 -19.97 -1.27
N THR A 204 11.02 -20.06 -2.38
CA THR A 204 9.55 -19.98 -2.37
C THR A 204 8.93 -21.07 -1.48
N ALA A 205 9.48 -22.29 -1.47
CA ALA A 205 8.99 -23.36 -0.60
C ALA A 205 9.20 -23.07 0.89
N VAL A 206 10.27 -22.35 1.26
CA VAL A 206 10.47 -21.87 2.64
C VAL A 206 9.40 -20.84 2.99
N VAL A 207 9.11 -19.89 2.10
CA VAL A 207 8.09 -18.84 2.30
C VAL A 207 6.69 -19.44 2.46
N THR A 208 6.28 -20.33 1.58
CA THR A 208 4.95 -20.98 1.68
C THR A 208 4.86 -21.98 2.83
N GLY A 209 6.00 -22.48 3.32
CA GLY A 209 6.14 -23.33 4.50
C GLY A 209 6.17 -22.60 5.85
N LEU A 210 6.19 -21.26 5.88
CA LEU A 210 6.19 -20.51 7.13
C LEU A 210 4.98 -20.86 8.02
N GLY A 211 5.17 -21.02 9.31
CA GLY A 211 4.08 -21.05 10.30
C GLY A 211 3.55 -19.65 10.60
N SER A 212 2.35 -19.55 11.19
CA SER A 212 1.86 -18.27 11.73
C SER A 212 2.85 -17.73 12.78
N GLY A 213 3.23 -16.45 12.66
CA GLY A 213 4.24 -15.85 13.53
C GLY A 213 5.68 -16.25 13.20
N GLN A 214 5.93 -16.69 11.96
CA GLN A 214 7.28 -16.88 11.42
C GLN A 214 7.54 -15.96 10.23
N ARG A 215 8.82 -15.69 9.97
CA ARG A 215 9.29 -14.92 8.82
C ARG A 215 10.36 -15.67 8.03
N SER A 216 10.56 -15.27 6.77
CA SER A 216 11.75 -15.64 6.01
C SER A 216 12.98 -14.87 6.52
N PRO A 217 14.19 -15.29 6.14
CA PRO A 217 15.38 -14.45 6.22
C PRO A 217 15.18 -13.14 5.43
N VAL A 218 15.87 -12.08 5.86
CA VAL A 218 15.99 -10.84 5.10
C VAL A 218 16.80 -11.09 3.84
N PHE A 219 16.35 -10.52 2.73
CA PHE A 219 17.02 -10.51 1.43
C PHE A 219 16.96 -9.10 0.82
N ARG A 220 17.74 -8.85 -0.22
CA ARG A 220 17.80 -7.55 -0.89
C ARG A 220 17.30 -7.65 -2.32
N LEU A 221 16.41 -6.72 -2.69
CA LEU A 221 15.99 -6.53 -4.08
C LEU A 221 16.93 -5.53 -4.76
N GLY A 222 17.51 -5.90 -5.91
CA GLY A 222 18.49 -5.10 -6.65
C GLY A 222 17.92 -4.11 -7.68
N THR A 223 16.65 -3.71 -7.57
CA THR A 223 16.08 -2.71 -8.50
C THR A 223 16.44 -1.27 -8.08
N ALA A 224 16.27 -0.30 -8.99
CA ALA A 224 16.39 1.14 -8.68
C ALA A 224 15.44 1.62 -7.56
N TRP A 225 14.43 0.81 -7.23
CA TRP A 225 13.49 0.97 -6.11
C TRP A 225 13.63 -0.21 -5.13
N GLY A 226 14.80 -0.81 -5.02
CA GLY A 226 15.09 -1.96 -4.17
C GLY A 226 15.15 -1.60 -2.69
N GLY A 227 14.93 -2.57 -1.82
CA GLY A 227 15.00 -2.42 -0.37
C GLY A 227 15.33 -3.77 0.27
N TRP A 228 15.70 -3.74 1.55
CA TRP A 228 15.70 -4.97 2.35
C TRP A 228 14.27 -5.46 2.48
N SER A 229 14.05 -6.74 2.26
CA SER A 229 12.73 -7.35 2.21
C SER A 229 12.72 -8.68 2.95
N TRP A 230 11.58 -9.04 3.50
CA TRP A 230 11.32 -10.36 4.07
C TRP A 230 9.83 -10.69 3.96
N TYR A 231 9.50 -11.96 4.04
CA TYR A 231 8.13 -12.44 4.13
C TYR A 231 7.78 -12.75 5.57
N LEU A 232 6.54 -12.48 5.98
CA LEU A 232 6.01 -12.83 7.29
C LEU A 232 4.66 -13.52 7.09
N ARG A 233 4.38 -14.58 7.84
CA ARG A 233 3.03 -15.17 7.88
C ARG A 233 2.26 -14.71 9.12
N LEU A 234 1.18 -13.97 8.89
CA LEU A 234 0.23 -13.55 9.90
C LEU A 234 -0.59 -14.74 10.42
N PRO A 235 -1.24 -14.61 11.60
CA PRO A 235 -2.20 -15.58 12.08
C PRO A 235 -3.26 -15.86 11.02
N VAL A 236 -3.28 -17.10 10.54
CA VAL A 236 -4.17 -17.54 9.45
C VAL A 236 -4.62 -18.97 9.72
N ALA A 237 -5.88 -19.26 9.39
CA ALA A 237 -6.33 -20.64 9.35
C ALA A 237 -5.55 -21.41 8.27
N VAL A 238 -5.44 -22.73 8.42
CA VAL A 238 -4.83 -23.57 7.38
C VAL A 238 -5.59 -23.36 6.07
N GLY A 239 -4.87 -23.03 5.00
CA GLY A 239 -5.46 -22.62 3.73
C GLY A 239 -4.45 -22.63 2.60
N ALA A 240 -4.68 -21.82 1.58
CA ALA A 240 -3.79 -21.72 0.42
C ALA A 240 -2.33 -21.44 0.82
N PRO A 241 -1.33 -21.91 0.05
CA PRO A 241 0.09 -21.76 0.41
C PRO A 241 0.57 -20.33 0.66
N TRP A 242 -0.13 -19.33 0.10
CA TRP A 242 0.17 -17.91 0.29
C TRP A 242 -0.75 -17.21 1.30
N ALA A 243 -1.70 -17.93 1.88
CA ALA A 243 -2.62 -17.38 2.86
C ALA A 243 -1.85 -16.78 4.05
N GLY A 244 -2.20 -15.55 4.41
CA GLY A 244 -1.58 -14.80 5.49
C GLY A 244 -0.13 -14.39 5.26
N ILE A 245 0.47 -14.67 4.11
CA ILE A 245 1.81 -14.21 3.77
C ILE A 245 1.74 -12.76 3.30
N VAL A 246 2.57 -11.92 3.91
CA VAL A 246 2.79 -10.53 3.52
C VAL A 246 4.28 -10.27 3.33
N ARG A 247 4.62 -9.35 2.43
CA ARG A 247 6.00 -8.91 2.25
C ARG A 247 6.19 -7.58 2.96
N LEU A 248 7.27 -7.49 3.72
CA LEU A 248 7.71 -6.27 4.36
C LEU A 248 8.94 -5.77 3.65
N GLU A 249 9.11 -4.46 3.62
CA GLU A 249 10.34 -3.84 3.15
C GLU A 249 10.76 -2.68 4.07
N CYS A 250 12.06 -2.43 4.15
CA CYS A 250 12.62 -1.23 4.76
C CYS A 250 13.64 -0.56 3.83
N SER A 251 14.19 0.57 4.27
CA SER A 251 15.08 1.37 3.45
C SER A 251 16.31 0.59 2.98
N PRO A 252 16.71 0.68 1.70
CA PRO A 252 17.95 0.08 1.22
C PRO A 252 19.21 0.71 1.84
N ASP A 253 19.07 1.88 2.46
CA ASP A 253 20.19 2.64 3.04
C ASP A 253 20.55 2.17 4.46
N LEU A 254 19.77 1.25 5.03
CA LEU A 254 20.08 0.64 6.33
C LEU A 254 21.20 -0.39 6.18
N GLU A 255 22.00 -0.54 7.24
CA GLU A 255 22.91 -1.67 7.36
C GLU A 255 22.11 -2.99 7.50
N PRO A 256 22.65 -4.14 7.06
CA PRO A 256 21.95 -5.42 7.12
C PRO A 256 21.42 -5.76 8.52
N GLN A 257 22.18 -5.45 9.58
CA GLN A 257 21.79 -5.71 10.97
C GLN A 257 20.56 -4.91 11.39
N ASP A 258 20.43 -3.65 10.96
CA ASP A 258 19.27 -2.82 11.26
C ASP A 258 18.02 -3.29 10.52
N ALA A 259 18.19 -3.78 9.29
CA ALA A 259 17.11 -4.42 8.54
C ALA A 259 16.62 -5.71 9.21
N ILE A 260 17.54 -6.54 9.70
CA ILE A 260 17.23 -7.75 10.47
C ILE A 260 16.50 -7.40 11.77
N ALA A 261 16.93 -6.35 12.48
CA ALA A 261 16.26 -5.87 13.69
C ALA A 261 14.82 -5.42 13.41
N LEU A 262 14.59 -4.71 12.30
CA LEU A 262 13.24 -4.35 11.86
C LEU A 262 12.40 -5.57 11.47
N ALA A 263 13.02 -6.60 10.90
CA ALA A 263 12.34 -7.85 10.58
C ALA A 263 11.88 -8.58 11.85
N ASP A 264 12.73 -8.69 12.86
CA ASP A 264 12.35 -9.25 14.16
C ASP A 264 11.28 -8.42 14.86
N LEU A 265 11.39 -7.09 14.82
CA LEU A 265 10.40 -6.18 15.40
C LEU A 265 9.03 -6.34 14.72
N SER A 266 9.00 -6.48 13.39
CA SER A 266 7.77 -6.73 12.64
C SER A 266 7.07 -8.02 13.08
N LEU A 267 7.85 -9.05 13.44
CA LEU A 267 7.36 -10.36 13.82
C LEU A 267 6.64 -10.36 15.17
N VAL A 268 7.16 -9.61 16.15
CA VAL A 268 6.51 -9.47 17.47
C VAL A 268 5.39 -8.42 17.49
N THR A 269 5.28 -7.64 16.42
CA THR A 269 4.36 -6.50 16.34
C THR A 269 3.14 -6.80 15.49
N LEU A 270 3.32 -7.10 14.19
CA LEU A 270 2.23 -7.12 13.21
C LEU A 270 1.17 -8.22 13.40
N PRO A 271 1.48 -9.44 13.87
CA PRO A 271 0.49 -10.50 14.06
C PRO A 271 -0.74 -10.09 14.88
N ARG A 272 -0.59 -9.19 15.86
CA ARG A 272 -1.71 -8.72 16.70
C ARG A 272 -2.75 -7.88 15.95
N PHE A 273 -2.37 -7.33 14.80
CA PHE A 273 -3.24 -6.50 13.96
C PHE A 273 -3.90 -7.28 12.82
N ALA A 274 -3.58 -8.55 12.66
CA ALA A 274 -4.18 -9.41 11.64
C ALA A 274 -5.72 -9.42 11.79
N SER A 275 -6.41 -9.25 10.67
CA SER A 275 -7.87 -9.34 10.66
C SER A 275 -8.35 -10.78 10.66
N SER A 276 -9.62 -10.96 10.99
CA SER A 276 -10.31 -12.25 10.93
C SER A 276 -11.30 -12.27 9.76
N PRO A 277 -11.50 -13.40 9.04
CA PRO A 277 -12.38 -13.48 7.87
C PRO A 277 -13.82 -12.99 8.09
N TYR A 278 -14.38 -13.19 9.29
CA TYR A 278 -15.73 -12.70 9.61
C TYR A 278 -15.81 -11.16 9.79
N LYS A 279 -14.68 -10.45 9.92
CA LYS A 279 -14.62 -8.99 10.06
C LYS A 279 -14.16 -8.28 8.79
N ASP A 280 -13.31 -8.92 8.00
CA ASP A 280 -12.77 -8.35 6.77
C ASP A 280 -12.64 -9.45 5.71
N PRO A 281 -13.27 -9.29 4.53
CA PRO A 281 -13.13 -10.25 3.43
C PRO A 281 -11.69 -10.33 2.88
N ARG A 282 -10.83 -9.36 3.22
CA ARG A 282 -9.40 -9.31 2.88
C ARG A 282 -8.51 -9.85 4.01
N ALA A 283 -9.06 -10.67 4.90
CA ALA A 283 -8.32 -11.24 6.01
C ALA A 283 -7.38 -12.39 5.59
N PRO A 284 -6.28 -12.61 6.32
CA PRO A 284 -5.79 -11.80 7.45
C PRO A 284 -4.86 -10.65 7.04
N GLN A 285 -4.50 -10.55 5.75
CA GLN A 285 -3.48 -9.61 5.26
C GLN A 285 -3.90 -8.15 5.38
N ASN A 286 -5.21 -7.85 5.42
CA ASN A 286 -5.64 -6.48 5.71
C ASN A 286 -5.67 -6.21 7.23
N LEU A 287 -4.74 -5.40 7.73
CA LEU A 287 -4.65 -5.12 9.17
C LEU A 287 -5.89 -4.35 9.67
N VAL A 288 -6.40 -4.71 10.85
CA VAL A 288 -7.62 -4.12 11.43
C VAL A 288 -7.57 -2.59 11.53
N PRO A 289 -6.46 -1.96 12.01
CA PRO A 289 -6.39 -0.49 12.05
C PRO A 289 -6.44 0.16 10.67
N ILE A 290 -5.80 -0.45 9.66
CA ILE A 290 -5.84 0.03 8.27
C ILE A 290 -7.27 -0.08 7.72
N ALA A 291 -7.96 -1.19 7.93
CA ALA A 291 -9.35 -1.35 7.52
C ALA A 291 -10.27 -0.27 8.12
N GLY A 292 -10.07 0.05 9.41
CA GLY A 292 -10.79 1.14 10.09
C GLY A 292 -10.46 2.52 9.50
N LEU A 293 -9.19 2.77 9.24
CA LEU A 293 -8.71 4.00 8.62
C LEU A 293 -9.32 4.20 7.23
N GLU A 294 -9.24 3.20 6.35
CA GLU A 294 -9.83 3.26 5.02
C GLU A 294 -11.31 3.65 5.05
N ARG A 295 -12.10 3.02 5.94
CA ARG A 295 -13.53 3.34 6.08
C ARG A 295 -13.74 4.80 6.48
N ARG A 296 -12.95 5.30 7.44
CA ARG A 296 -13.00 6.70 7.88
C ARG A 296 -12.64 7.64 6.74
N LEU A 297 -11.53 7.37 6.04
CA LEU A 297 -11.04 8.21 4.95
C LEU A 297 -12.03 8.24 3.76
N ARG A 298 -12.63 7.10 3.39
CA ARG A 298 -13.67 7.03 2.35
C ARG A 298 -14.88 7.92 2.71
N GLY A 299 -15.31 7.91 3.98
CA GLY A 299 -16.36 8.79 4.48
C GLY A 299 -15.99 10.29 4.37
N MET A 300 -14.71 10.63 4.54
CA MET A 300 -14.21 12.00 4.43
C MET A 300 -14.14 12.51 2.98
N LEU A 301 -14.18 11.64 1.96
CA LEU A 301 -14.21 12.07 0.55
C LEU A 301 -15.52 12.74 0.15
N GLY A 302 -16.57 12.67 0.98
CA GLY A 302 -17.91 13.20 0.66
C GLY A 302 -18.69 12.30 -0.29
N ASP A 303 -19.92 12.70 -0.62
CA ASP A 303 -20.82 11.93 -1.48
C ASP A 303 -20.45 12.06 -2.97
N ALA A 304 -20.28 10.91 -3.63
CA ALA A 304 -19.86 10.86 -5.04
C ALA A 304 -20.89 11.49 -5.99
N ARG A 305 -22.19 11.30 -5.75
CA ARG A 305 -23.26 11.82 -6.61
C ARG A 305 -23.37 13.34 -6.48
N LEU A 306 -23.22 13.86 -5.26
CA LEU A 306 -23.22 15.31 -5.03
C LEU A 306 -22.03 15.99 -5.68
N LEU A 307 -20.82 15.42 -5.56
CA LEU A 307 -19.62 15.99 -6.20
C LEU A 307 -19.72 15.92 -7.72
N HIS A 308 -20.15 14.79 -8.29
CA HIS A 308 -20.38 14.68 -9.74
C HIS A 308 -21.40 15.70 -10.23
N ARG A 309 -22.52 15.87 -9.51
CA ARG A 309 -23.53 16.88 -9.84
C ARG A 309 -22.96 18.30 -9.77
N ALA A 310 -22.19 18.61 -8.73
CA ALA A 310 -21.57 19.93 -8.57
C ALA A 310 -20.58 20.24 -9.70
N LEU A 311 -19.73 19.26 -10.07
CA LEU A 311 -18.83 19.36 -11.22
C LEU A 311 -19.58 19.58 -12.54
N THR A 312 -20.70 18.88 -12.72
CA THR A 312 -21.58 19.04 -13.89
C THR A 312 -22.22 20.43 -13.96
N MET A 313 -22.56 21.03 -12.80
CA MET A 313 -23.09 22.39 -12.75
C MET A 313 -22.01 23.44 -13.00
N ALA A 314 -20.80 23.24 -12.44
CA ALA A 314 -19.66 24.12 -12.64
C ALA A 314 -19.23 24.15 -14.11
N SER A 315 -19.20 23.00 -14.81
CA SER A 315 -18.83 22.94 -16.23
C SER A 315 -19.79 23.69 -17.15
N ARG A 316 -21.08 23.79 -16.78
CA ARG A 316 -22.07 24.59 -17.52
C ARG A 316 -21.94 26.09 -17.27
N SER A 317 -21.46 26.46 -16.08
CA SER A 317 -21.35 27.86 -15.66
C SER A 317 -20.08 28.52 -16.21
N GLY A 318 -19.03 27.74 -16.52
CA GLY A 318 -17.83 28.18 -17.23
C GLY A 318 -17.99 28.30 -18.76
N GLY A 319 -19.20 28.11 -19.29
CA GLY A 319 -19.49 28.11 -20.72
C GLY A 319 -19.94 29.46 -21.32
N ILE A 320 -20.01 30.54 -20.53
CA ILE A 320 -20.25 31.90 -21.04
C ILE A 320 -19.49 32.89 -20.16
N ARG A 321 -18.24 33.17 -20.52
CA ARG A 321 -17.61 34.50 -20.47
C ARG A 321 -16.29 34.47 -21.23
#